data_AF-A0A1R3RV49-F1
#
_entry.id   AF-A0A1R3RV49-F1
#
_cell.length_a   1.000
_cell.length_b   1.000
_cell.length_c   1.000
_cell.angle_alpha   90.00
_cell.angle_beta   90.00
_cell.angle_gamma   90.00
#
_symmetry.space_group_name_H-M   'P 1'
#
loop_
_entity.id
_entity.type
_entity.pdbx_description
1 polymer ?
#
loop_
_entity_poly.entity_id
_entity_poly.type
_entity_poly.pdbx_seq_one_letter_code
_entity_poly.pdbx_strand_id
1 'polypeptide(L)'
;MSDRGGYSRLSSDPEGSEQGKLAPLEFIRRIANGLLSGSVGLLVGLAIGILYGHFVWPRSEPTVPNTVARVPLTRWVSQHVHRDSRFEAPPEPDIVQEPPWDSLLPKGLGYVRHPELAPQISVLGVFHSLHCLYMIRRGYYAANQTSHMAFDLGLDRESHVGHCFDYLRQSLVCSADSNLQPANRRVFEDADWGFDRQCRDIEELRTWAEEWRVWDMNGTFIPSTFIQEDK
;
A
#
# COMPACT_ATOMS: atom_id res chain seq x y z
N MET A 1 -116.49 -32.03 -6.28
CA MET A 1 -115.43 -33.05 -6.25
C MET A 1 -114.58 -32.84 -7.49
N SER A 2 -113.36 -32.32 -7.34
CA SER A 2 -112.12 -33.12 -7.22
C SER A 2 -111.67 -33.56 -8.62
N ASP A 3 -110.44 -33.34 -9.09
CA ASP A 3 -109.27 -32.60 -8.62
C ASP A 3 -108.30 -32.53 -9.83
N ARG A 4 -107.29 -31.66 -9.68
CA ARG A 4 -105.96 -31.55 -10.34
C ARG A 4 -105.51 -32.71 -11.25
N GLY A 5 -104.71 -32.53 -12.29
CA GLY A 5 -103.76 -31.47 -12.63
C GLY A 5 -102.70 -32.04 -13.59
N GLY A 6 -101.89 -31.16 -14.22
CA GLY A 6 -100.77 -31.58 -15.05
C GLY A 6 -100.24 -30.46 -15.95
N TYR A 7 -99.37 -29.60 -15.40
CA TYR A 7 -98.59 -28.60 -16.14
C TYR A 7 -97.29 -29.21 -16.66
N SER A 8 -96.82 -28.77 -17.82
CA SER A 8 -95.41 -28.81 -18.22
C SER A 8 -95.03 -27.43 -18.74
N ARG A 9 -94.17 -26.73 -18.00
CA ARG A 9 -93.61 -25.42 -18.36
C ARG A 9 -92.10 -25.61 -18.48
N LEU A 10 -91.54 -25.23 -19.64
CA LEU A 10 -90.11 -25.33 -19.95
C LEU A 10 -89.26 -24.57 -18.92
N SER A 11 -88.14 -25.18 -18.55
CA SER A 11 -87.07 -24.61 -17.74
C SER A 11 -86.23 -23.61 -18.53
N SER A 12 -85.97 -22.46 -17.93
CA SER A 12 -84.72 -21.72 -18.15
C SER A 12 -84.42 -20.93 -16.87
N ASP A 13 -83.44 -21.41 -16.12
CA ASP A 13 -82.83 -20.71 -14.99
C ASP A 13 -81.99 -19.50 -15.47
N PRO A 14 -81.68 -18.55 -14.56
CA PRO A 14 -81.14 -17.24 -14.88
C PRO A 14 -79.60 -17.24 -14.84
N GLU A 15 -78.97 -16.52 -15.76
CA GLU A 15 -77.54 -16.21 -15.68
C GLU A 15 -77.35 -14.69 -15.76
N GLY A 16 -77.00 -14.11 -14.62
CA GLY A 16 -76.64 -12.70 -14.48
C GLY A 16 -75.68 -12.56 -13.32
N SER A 17 -74.39 -12.77 -13.58
CA SER A 17 -73.31 -12.46 -12.63
C SER A 17 -72.35 -11.43 -13.20
N GLU A 18 -72.08 -10.42 -12.39
CA GLU A 18 -71.15 -9.31 -12.59
C GLU A 18 -69.79 -9.70 -13.19
N GLN A 19 -69.44 -9.13 -14.34
CA GLN A 19 -68.07 -9.09 -14.86
C GLN A 19 -67.76 -7.65 -15.28
N GLY A 20 -67.07 -6.88 -14.43
CA GLY A 20 -66.81 -5.49 -14.81
C GLY A 20 -65.95 -4.61 -13.90
N LYS A 21 -65.07 -5.13 -13.02
CA LYS A 21 -64.19 -4.27 -12.20
C LYS A 21 -62.74 -4.74 -11.92
N LEU A 22 -62.25 -5.87 -12.45
CA LEU A 22 -60.92 -6.42 -12.08
C LEU A 22 -59.74 -6.07 -13.02
N ALA A 23 -59.98 -5.67 -14.27
CA ALA A 23 -58.91 -5.43 -15.27
C ALA A 23 -57.90 -4.29 -14.94
N PRO A 24 -58.29 -3.17 -14.27
CA PRO A 24 -57.36 -2.05 -14.02
C PRO A 24 -56.25 -2.40 -13.02
N LEU A 25 -56.55 -3.24 -12.02
CA LEU A 25 -55.59 -3.61 -10.96
C LEU A 25 -54.51 -4.56 -11.48
N GLU A 26 -54.86 -5.50 -12.36
CA GLU A 26 -53.88 -6.39 -12.99
C GLU A 26 -52.93 -5.62 -13.92
N PHE A 27 -53.44 -4.62 -14.65
CA PHE A 27 -52.62 -3.77 -15.50
C PHE A 27 -51.62 -2.94 -14.68
N ILE A 28 -52.06 -2.31 -13.59
CA ILE A 28 -51.19 -1.56 -12.67
C ILE A 28 -50.14 -2.48 -12.03
N ARG A 29 -50.52 -3.69 -11.62
CA ARG A 29 -49.61 -4.68 -11.03
C ARG A 29 -48.54 -5.14 -12.03
N ARG A 30 -48.89 -5.29 -13.30
CA ARG A 30 -47.93 -5.64 -14.37
C ARG A 30 -46.93 -4.51 -14.62
N ILE A 31 -47.37 -3.26 -14.64
CA ILE A 31 -46.49 -2.09 -14.77
C ILE A 31 -45.56 -2.00 -13.55
N ALA A 32 -46.09 -2.13 -12.34
CA ALA A 32 -45.31 -2.10 -11.11
C ALA A 32 -44.24 -3.20 -11.06
N ASN A 33 -44.59 -4.44 -11.42
CA ASN A 33 -43.65 -5.56 -11.48
C ASN A 33 -42.58 -5.36 -12.57
N GLY A 34 -42.96 -4.81 -13.73
CA GLY A 34 -42.03 -4.49 -14.82
C GLY A 34 -41.02 -3.41 -14.42
N LEU A 35 -41.49 -2.36 -13.74
CA LEU A 35 -40.63 -1.33 -13.17
C LEU A 35 -39.69 -1.91 -12.10
N LEU A 36 -40.22 -2.69 -11.15
CA LEU A 36 -39.41 -3.32 -10.10
C LEU A 36 -38.32 -4.23 -10.68
N SER A 37 -38.66 -5.06 -11.65
CA SER A 37 -37.71 -5.95 -12.33
C SER A 37 -36.63 -5.18 -13.08
N GLY A 38 -36.99 -4.06 -13.71
CA GLY A 38 -36.04 -3.16 -14.38
C GLY A 38 -35.05 -2.53 -13.39
N SER A 39 -35.54 -2.03 -12.25
CA SER A 39 -34.69 -1.42 -11.22
C SER A 39 -33.73 -2.43 -10.61
N VAL A 40 -34.20 -3.64 -10.30
CA VAL A 40 -33.37 -4.72 -9.75
C VAL A 40 -32.28 -5.12 -10.76
N GLY A 41 -32.63 -5.26 -12.04
CA GLY A 41 -31.65 -5.54 -13.10
C GLY A 41 -30.57 -4.48 -13.22
N LEU A 42 -30.94 -3.19 -13.12
CA LEU A 42 -29.99 -2.07 -13.15
C LEU A 42 -29.04 -2.08 -11.94
N LEU A 43 -29.58 -2.31 -10.74
CA LEU A 43 -28.79 -2.38 -9.50
C LEU A 43 -27.82 -3.55 -9.51
N VAL A 44 -28.25 -4.73 -9.97
CA VAL A 44 -27.38 -5.91 -10.11
C VAL A 44 -26.30 -5.65 -11.17
N GLY A 45 -26.65 -5.05 -12.31
CA GLY A 45 -25.69 -4.68 -13.35
C GLY A 45 -24.63 -3.68 -12.87
N LEU A 46 -25.02 -2.66 -12.11
CA LEU A 46 -24.11 -1.70 -11.48
C LEU A 46 -23.22 -2.36 -10.43
N ALA A 47 -23.78 -3.22 -9.57
CA ALA A 47 -23.01 -3.95 -8.56
C ALA A 47 -21.97 -4.87 -9.20
N ILE A 48 -22.35 -5.62 -10.25
CA ILE A 48 -21.43 -6.45 -11.02
C ILE A 48 -20.36 -5.59 -11.71
N GLY A 49 -20.74 -4.45 -12.31
CA GLY A 49 -19.80 -3.53 -12.95
C GLY A 49 -18.78 -2.93 -11.96
N ILE A 50 -19.22 -2.57 -10.76
CA ILE A 50 -18.36 -2.07 -9.67
C ILE A 50 -17.41 -3.17 -9.18
N LEU A 51 -17.95 -4.37 -8.91
CA LEU A 51 -17.14 -5.52 -8.47
C LEU A 51 -16.13 -5.94 -9.54
N TYR A 52 -16.54 -5.98 -10.80
CA TYR A 52 -15.67 -6.29 -11.94
C TYR A 52 -14.61 -5.20 -12.15
N GLY A 53 -14.98 -3.92 -12.03
CA GLY A 53 -14.04 -2.80 -12.11
C GLY A 53 -12.98 -2.84 -11.00
N HIS A 54 -13.37 -3.14 -9.76
CA HIS A 54 -12.43 -3.30 -8.64
C HIS A 54 -11.51 -4.51 -8.79
N PHE A 55 -11.96 -5.58 -9.46
CA PHE A 55 -11.18 -6.79 -9.64
C PHE A 55 -10.25 -6.73 -10.87
N VAL A 56 -10.68 -6.02 -11.93
CA VAL A 56 -9.97 -5.99 -13.22
C VAL A 56 -9.05 -4.79 -13.37
N TRP A 57 -9.31 -3.67 -12.67
CA TRP A 57 -8.39 -2.52 -12.64
C TRP A 57 -7.71 -2.41 -11.29
N PRO A 58 -6.44 -2.86 -11.16
CA PRO A 58 -5.61 -2.46 -10.03
C PRO A 58 -5.56 -0.94 -10.01
N ARG A 59 -5.85 -0.31 -8.86
CA ARG A 59 -5.65 1.13 -8.70
C ARG A 59 -4.20 1.44 -9.04
N SER A 60 -3.96 2.13 -10.16
CA SER A 60 -2.69 2.79 -10.39
C SER A 60 -2.44 3.76 -9.24
N GLU A 61 -1.25 3.78 -8.68
CA GLU A 61 -0.91 4.80 -7.70
C GLU A 61 -1.15 6.19 -8.31
N PRO A 62 -1.84 7.11 -7.60
CA PRO A 62 -2.03 8.46 -8.09
C PRO A 62 -0.68 9.11 -8.36
N THR A 63 -0.45 9.74 -9.50
CA THR A 63 0.76 10.53 -9.73
C THR A 63 0.64 11.87 -9.03
N VAL A 64 1.59 12.22 -8.15
CA VAL A 64 1.62 13.54 -7.50
C VAL A 64 2.29 14.55 -8.45
N PRO A 65 1.62 15.68 -8.79
CA PRO A 65 2.22 16.69 -9.67
C PRO A 65 3.55 17.22 -9.13
N ASN A 66 4.42 17.69 -10.04
CA ASN A 66 5.73 18.28 -9.76
C ASN A 66 6.76 17.37 -9.07
N THR A 67 6.46 16.07 -8.88
CA THR A 67 7.42 15.12 -8.33
C THR A 67 8.28 14.44 -9.41
N VAL A 68 9.46 13.96 -9.04
CA VAL A 68 10.30 13.14 -9.91
C VAL A 68 9.56 11.86 -10.31
N ALA A 69 9.81 11.41 -11.54
CA ALA A 69 9.21 10.19 -12.06
C ALA A 69 9.63 8.96 -11.23
N ARG A 70 8.78 7.93 -11.23
CA ARG A 70 9.05 6.65 -10.59
C ARG A 70 9.11 5.54 -11.63
N VAL A 71 9.93 4.52 -11.37
CA VAL A 71 9.87 3.30 -12.17
C VAL A 71 8.54 2.60 -11.88
N PRO A 72 7.71 2.28 -12.90
CA PRO A 72 6.38 1.73 -12.73
C PRO A 72 6.46 0.23 -12.36
N LEU A 73 6.83 -0.06 -11.12
CA LEU A 73 6.87 -1.41 -10.58
C LEU A 73 5.44 -1.88 -10.25
N THR A 74 5.06 -3.05 -10.75
CA THR A 74 3.72 -3.64 -10.54
C THR A 74 3.73 -4.88 -9.67
N ARG A 75 4.91 -5.48 -9.46
CA ARG A 75 5.06 -6.74 -8.75
C ARG A 75 5.39 -6.50 -7.29
N TRP A 76 4.56 -7.06 -6.41
CA TRP A 76 4.86 -7.21 -4.99
C TRP A 76 5.54 -8.55 -4.74
N VAL A 77 6.57 -8.54 -3.91
CA VAL A 77 7.28 -9.76 -3.47
C VAL A 77 7.31 -9.79 -1.96
N SER A 78 7.18 -10.99 -1.38
CA SER A 78 7.42 -11.17 0.04
C SER A 78 8.93 -11.19 0.27
N GLN A 79 9.39 -10.36 1.20
CA GLN A 79 10.76 -10.40 1.69
C GLN A 79 10.76 -10.91 3.12
N HIS A 80 11.53 -11.96 3.36
CA HIS A 80 11.76 -12.46 4.71
C HIS A 80 12.88 -11.66 5.38
N VAL A 81 12.50 -10.85 6.38
CA VAL A 81 13.45 -10.07 7.20
C VAL A 81 14.10 -11.04 8.19
N HIS A 82 15.40 -11.26 8.04
CA HIS A 82 16.18 -12.10 8.93
C HIS A 82 17.54 -11.47 9.16
N ARG A 83 18.11 -11.76 10.32
CA ARG A 83 19.47 -11.33 10.66
C ARG A 83 20.46 -11.93 9.66
N ASP A 84 21.32 -11.10 9.09
CA ASP A 84 22.44 -11.54 8.26
C ASP A 84 23.75 -10.94 8.77
N SER A 85 24.53 -11.76 9.48
CA SER A 85 25.77 -11.33 10.12
C SER A 85 26.82 -10.81 9.15
N ARG A 86 26.72 -11.12 7.85
CA ARG A 86 27.63 -10.59 6.83
C ARG A 86 27.47 -9.09 6.62
N PHE A 87 26.29 -8.55 6.91
CA PHE A 87 26.02 -7.11 6.84
C PHE A 87 26.26 -6.39 8.17
N GLU A 88 26.29 -7.13 9.28
CA GLU A 88 26.57 -6.57 10.61
C GLU A 88 28.07 -6.41 10.90
N ALA A 89 28.93 -7.15 10.20
CA ALA A 89 30.36 -7.12 10.44
C ALA A 89 30.98 -5.73 10.20
N PRO A 90 31.95 -5.30 11.02
CA PRO A 90 32.72 -4.09 10.77
C PRO A 90 33.54 -4.22 9.47
N PRO A 91 33.85 -3.11 8.79
CA PRO A 91 34.67 -3.14 7.58
C PRO A 91 36.10 -3.57 7.93
N GLU A 92 36.68 -4.44 7.11
CA GLU A 92 38.07 -4.83 7.29
C GLU A 92 39.02 -3.63 7.01
N PRO A 93 40.04 -3.39 7.86
CA PRO A 93 41.03 -2.35 7.62
C PRO A 93 41.70 -2.53 6.26
N ASP A 94 41.96 -1.41 5.56
CA ASP A 94 42.65 -1.36 4.27
C ASP A 94 41.98 -2.11 3.10
N ILE A 95 40.79 -2.69 3.31
CA ILE A 95 39.98 -3.28 2.25
C ILE A 95 38.91 -2.30 1.78
N VAL A 96 38.89 -2.07 0.47
CA VAL A 96 37.91 -1.18 -0.18
C VAL A 96 36.66 -1.93 -0.60
N GLN A 97 36.80 -3.18 -1.05
CA GLN A 97 35.69 -4.01 -1.53
C GLN A 97 35.05 -4.79 -0.39
N GLU A 98 33.73 -4.71 -0.28
CA GLU A 98 32.95 -5.44 0.72
C GLU A 98 31.85 -6.22 -0.01
N PRO A 99 32.13 -7.45 -0.48
CA PRO A 99 31.24 -8.18 -1.40
C PRO A 99 29.77 -8.26 -0.97
N PRO A 100 29.41 -8.46 0.32
CA PRO A 100 28.02 -8.40 0.76
C PRO A 100 27.38 -7.05 0.43
N TRP A 101 28.02 -5.94 0.79
CA TRP A 101 27.54 -4.58 0.55
C TRP A 101 27.57 -4.19 -0.94
N ASP A 102 28.64 -4.55 -1.64
CA ASP A 102 28.80 -4.29 -3.08
C ASP A 102 27.69 -4.98 -3.89
N SER A 103 27.25 -6.17 -3.47
CA SER A 103 26.21 -6.94 -4.15
C SER A 103 24.81 -6.31 -4.09
N LEU A 104 24.59 -5.34 -3.19
CA LEU A 104 23.31 -4.63 -3.07
C LEU A 104 23.08 -3.65 -4.22
N LEU A 105 24.16 -3.17 -4.84
CA LEU A 105 24.09 -2.24 -5.95
C LEU A 105 24.11 -3.01 -7.28
N PRO A 106 23.21 -2.68 -8.22
CA PRO A 106 23.22 -3.32 -9.52
C PRO A 106 24.43 -2.84 -10.33
N LYS A 107 24.68 -3.50 -11.47
CA LYS A 107 25.61 -2.98 -12.48
C LYS A 107 25.21 -1.54 -12.85
N GLY A 108 26.20 -0.64 -12.88
CA GLY A 108 25.94 0.79 -13.07
C GLY A 108 25.51 1.53 -11.80
N LEU A 109 25.56 0.88 -10.62
CA LEU A 109 25.32 1.46 -9.29
C LEU A 109 23.94 2.10 -9.12
N GLY A 110 22.98 1.75 -9.99
CA GLY A 110 21.64 2.32 -9.98
C GLY A 110 21.50 3.64 -10.75
N TYR A 111 22.55 4.11 -11.43
CA TYR A 111 22.45 5.24 -12.34
C TYR A 111 21.81 4.81 -13.66
N VAL A 112 20.87 5.62 -14.14
CA VAL A 112 20.06 5.36 -15.32
C VAL A 112 19.90 6.61 -16.17
N ARG A 113 19.58 6.39 -17.44
CA ARG A 113 19.04 7.39 -18.37
C ARG A 113 17.90 6.74 -19.12
N HIS A 114 16.71 7.31 -19.04
CA HIS A 114 15.51 6.79 -19.68
C HIS A 114 14.86 7.90 -20.53
N PRO A 115 14.57 7.68 -21.82
CA PRO A 115 14.15 8.75 -22.74
C PRO A 115 12.92 9.53 -22.27
N GLU A 116 11.97 8.85 -21.61
CA GLU A 116 10.74 9.47 -21.11
C GLU A 116 10.81 9.83 -19.62
N LEU A 117 11.05 8.84 -18.75
CA LEU A 117 11.04 9.01 -17.30
C LEU A 117 12.24 9.78 -16.72
N ALA A 118 13.42 9.70 -17.33
CA ALA A 118 14.64 10.35 -16.85
C ALA A 118 15.57 10.74 -18.01
N PRO A 119 15.25 11.82 -18.76
CA PRO A 119 16.04 12.23 -19.92
C PRO A 119 17.48 12.62 -19.57
N GLN A 120 17.70 13.06 -18.33
CA GLN A 120 19.01 13.32 -17.75
C GLN A 120 19.49 12.12 -16.93
N ILE A 121 20.78 12.08 -16.58
CA ILE A 121 21.30 11.05 -15.69
C ILE A 121 20.60 11.19 -14.34
N SER A 122 19.99 10.10 -13.89
CA SER A 122 19.34 9.99 -12.59
C SER A 122 19.85 8.74 -11.87
N VAL A 123 19.67 8.69 -10.56
CA VAL A 123 19.91 7.51 -9.73
C VAL A 123 18.59 7.09 -9.09
N LEU A 124 18.36 5.78 -9.01
CA LEU A 124 17.19 5.27 -8.29
C LEU A 124 17.37 5.49 -6.78
N GLY A 125 16.29 5.94 -6.13
CA GLY A 125 16.33 6.31 -4.73
C GLY A 125 16.83 5.21 -3.81
N VAL A 126 16.40 3.95 -4.00
CA VAL A 126 16.87 2.82 -3.19
C VAL A 126 18.38 2.62 -3.28
N PHE A 127 18.97 2.73 -4.46
CA PHE A 127 20.41 2.51 -4.64
C PHE A 127 21.22 3.70 -4.13
N HIS A 128 20.71 4.92 -4.25
CA HIS A 128 21.30 6.09 -3.61
C HIS A 128 21.27 5.96 -2.08
N SER A 129 20.13 5.56 -1.49
CA SER A 129 20.00 5.33 -0.06
C SER A 129 20.93 4.23 0.45
N LEU A 130 21.08 3.13 -0.27
CA LEU A 130 22.00 2.05 0.08
C LEU A 130 23.47 2.50 0.01
N HIS A 131 23.84 3.27 -1.02
CA HIS A 131 25.16 3.88 -1.12
C HIS A 131 25.44 4.82 0.06
N CYS A 132 24.51 5.71 0.40
CA CYS A 132 24.64 6.61 1.54
C CYS A 132 24.73 5.85 2.87
N LEU A 133 23.91 4.81 3.07
CA LEU A 133 23.97 3.96 4.26
C LEU A 133 25.35 3.31 4.40
N TYR A 134 25.90 2.79 3.30
CA TYR A 134 27.25 2.24 3.27
C TYR A 134 28.31 3.28 3.63
N MET A 135 28.25 4.49 3.06
CA MET A 135 29.19 5.58 3.37
C MET A 135 29.12 6.01 4.84
N ILE A 136 27.91 6.12 5.40
CA ILE A 136 27.70 6.41 6.83
C ILE A 136 28.32 5.30 7.69
N ARG A 137 28.10 4.03 7.33
CA ARG A 137 28.70 2.88 8.01
C ARG A 137 30.24 2.95 7.99
N ARG A 138 30.85 3.19 6.83
CA ARG A 138 32.31 3.34 6.71
C ARG A 138 32.82 4.48 7.58
N GLY A 139 32.15 5.64 7.56
CA GLY A 139 32.51 6.78 8.40
C GLY A 139 32.40 6.48 9.89
N TYR A 140 31.36 5.75 10.29
CA TYR A 140 31.16 5.31 11.67
C TYR A 140 32.30 4.41 12.17
N TYR A 141 32.71 3.39 11.41
CA TYR A 141 33.80 2.49 11.82
C TYR A 141 35.20 3.09 11.63
N ALA A 142 35.36 4.09 10.77
CA ALA A 142 36.62 4.84 10.65
C ALA A 142 36.86 5.78 11.85
N ALA A 143 35.80 6.24 12.52
CA ALA A 143 35.92 7.03 13.74
C ALA A 143 36.33 6.12 14.91
N ASN A 144 37.41 6.46 15.61
CA ASN A 144 37.95 5.69 16.73
C ASN A 144 36.91 5.51 17.86
N GLN A 145 36.41 4.28 18.06
CA GLN A 145 35.27 3.99 18.97
C GLN A 145 35.69 3.62 20.39
N THR A 146 36.62 4.37 20.98
CA THR A 146 37.19 4.06 22.30
C THR A 146 36.30 4.37 23.50
N SER A 147 35.02 4.71 23.32
CA SER A 147 34.12 5.03 24.44
C SER A 147 32.77 4.32 24.33
N HIS A 148 32.45 3.54 25.36
CA HIS A 148 31.06 3.17 25.67
C HIS A 148 30.31 4.47 26.00
N MET A 149 29.48 4.93 25.07
CA MET A 149 28.69 6.14 25.27
C MET A 149 27.31 5.76 25.81
N ALA A 150 26.79 6.56 26.74
CA ALA A 150 25.53 6.28 27.46
C ALA A 150 24.29 6.06 26.58
N PHE A 151 24.37 6.39 25.29
CA PHE A 151 23.28 6.21 24.33
C PHE A 151 23.14 4.80 23.76
N ASP A 152 24.12 3.90 23.94
CA ASP A 152 24.05 2.53 23.41
C ASP A 152 23.19 1.58 24.27
N LEU A 153 22.41 2.11 25.20
CA LEU A 153 21.56 1.34 26.13
C LEU A 153 22.34 0.30 26.97
N GLY A 154 23.66 0.47 27.10
CA GLY A 154 24.56 -0.48 27.76
C GLY A 154 24.87 -1.75 26.95
N LEU A 155 24.52 -1.79 25.67
CA LEU A 155 24.80 -2.92 24.77
C LEU A 155 26.23 -2.86 24.21
N ASP A 156 26.74 -4.01 23.75
CA ASP A 156 27.97 -4.06 22.94
C ASP A 156 27.79 -3.23 21.67
N ARG A 157 28.63 -2.20 21.52
CA ARG A 157 28.44 -1.15 20.52
C ARG A 157 28.62 -1.67 19.11
N GLU A 158 29.61 -2.52 18.89
CA GLU A 158 29.88 -3.10 17.57
C GLU A 158 28.72 -3.99 17.14
N SER A 159 28.23 -4.88 18.02
CA SER A 159 27.08 -5.72 17.73
C SER A 159 25.79 -4.92 17.52
N HIS A 160 25.52 -3.92 18.36
CA HIS A 160 24.28 -3.14 18.27
C HIS A 160 24.25 -2.30 17.00
N VAL A 161 25.34 -1.60 16.69
CA VAL A 161 25.37 -0.75 15.49
C VAL A 161 25.44 -1.58 14.21
N GLY A 162 26.15 -2.71 14.21
CA GLY A 162 26.13 -3.67 13.12
C GLY A 162 24.69 -4.12 12.80
N HIS A 163 23.94 -4.51 13.83
CA HIS A 163 22.53 -4.88 13.71
C HIS A 163 21.65 -3.75 13.16
N CYS A 164 21.84 -2.51 13.63
CA CYS A 164 21.12 -1.34 13.11
C CYS A 164 21.37 -1.09 11.62
N PHE A 165 22.62 -1.22 11.17
CA PHE A 165 22.96 -1.09 9.75
C PHE A 165 22.31 -2.18 8.90
N ASP A 166 22.31 -3.43 9.37
CA ASP A 166 21.62 -4.52 8.67
C ASP A 166 20.10 -4.28 8.63
N TYR A 167 19.48 -3.87 9.74
CA TYR A 167 18.04 -3.58 9.79
C TYR A 167 17.65 -2.44 8.82
N LEU A 168 18.39 -1.33 8.84
CA LEU A 168 18.15 -0.21 7.92
C LEU A 168 18.30 -0.64 6.46
N ARG A 169 19.33 -1.43 6.14
CA ARG A 169 19.52 -2.01 4.81
C ARG A 169 18.29 -2.84 4.40
N GLN A 170 17.79 -3.72 5.27
CA GLN A 170 16.62 -4.54 4.99
C GLN A 170 15.37 -3.69 4.74
N SER A 171 15.16 -2.64 5.53
CA SER A 171 14.05 -1.70 5.36
C SER A 171 14.12 -0.95 4.02
N LEU A 172 15.31 -0.49 3.62
CA LEU A 172 15.52 0.17 2.33
C LEU A 172 15.25 -0.76 1.14
N VAL A 173 15.73 -2.01 1.22
CA VAL A 173 15.47 -3.02 0.18
C VAL A 173 13.98 -3.36 0.09
N CYS A 174 13.30 -3.50 1.23
CA CYS A 174 11.87 -3.81 1.29
C CYS A 174 11.01 -2.68 0.73
N SER A 175 11.35 -1.44 1.07
CA SER A 175 10.62 -0.26 0.60
C SER A 175 10.91 0.08 -0.86
N ALA A 176 12.06 -0.35 -1.39
CA ALA A 176 12.48 -0.27 -2.78
C ALA A 176 12.11 1.05 -3.47
N ASP A 177 12.57 2.17 -2.91
CA ASP A 177 12.31 3.51 -3.44
C ASP A 177 12.64 3.64 -4.94
N SER A 178 11.59 3.71 -5.75
CA SER A 178 11.63 3.72 -7.21
C SER A 178 11.72 5.12 -7.83
N ASN A 179 11.85 6.18 -7.01
CA ASN A 179 11.99 7.55 -7.49
C ASN A 179 13.30 7.74 -8.27
N LEU A 180 13.22 8.44 -9.41
CA LEU A 180 14.35 8.77 -10.29
C LEU A 180 14.95 10.11 -9.90
N GLN A 181 15.94 10.07 -9.01
CA GLN A 181 16.57 11.25 -8.44
C GLN A 181 17.59 11.85 -9.41
N PRO A 182 17.52 13.14 -9.77
CA PRO A 182 18.51 13.75 -10.65
C PRO A 182 19.93 13.65 -10.08
N ALA A 183 20.84 13.04 -10.84
CA ALA A 183 22.25 12.91 -10.46
C ALA A 183 23.05 14.12 -10.97
N ASN A 184 22.66 15.32 -10.55
CA ASN A 184 23.35 16.54 -10.93
C ASN A 184 24.56 16.79 -10.02
N ARG A 185 25.59 17.47 -10.53
CA ARG A 185 26.82 17.78 -9.79
C ARG A 185 26.65 18.87 -8.73
N ARG A 186 25.47 19.51 -8.66
CA ARG A 186 25.20 20.69 -7.83
C ARG A 186 24.81 20.36 -6.39
N VAL A 187 24.60 19.08 -6.07
CA VAL A 187 24.23 18.61 -4.71
C VAL A 187 25.19 19.11 -3.61
N PHE A 188 26.46 19.40 -3.94
CA PHE A 188 27.44 19.90 -2.98
C PHE A 188 27.71 21.42 -3.07
N GLU A 189 27.22 22.08 -4.11
CA GLU A 189 27.53 23.48 -4.42
C GLU A 189 26.33 24.42 -4.23
N ASP A 190 25.11 23.87 -4.22
CA ASP A 190 23.86 24.61 -4.15
C ASP A 190 23.18 24.34 -2.80
N ALA A 191 22.98 25.38 -1.99
CA ALA A 191 22.29 25.27 -0.70
C ALA A 191 20.78 24.98 -0.86
N ASP A 192 20.21 25.28 -2.02
CA ASP A 192 18.81 25.03 -2.37
C ASP A 192 18.66 23.72 -3.17
N TRP A 193 19.67 22.83 -3.11
CA TRP A 193 19.59 21.54 -3.79
C TRP A 193 18.43 20.69 -3.26
N GLY A 194 17.69 20.09 -4.17
CA GLY A 194 16.56 19.24 -3.82
C GLY A 194 15.73 18.88 -5.05
N PHE A 195 14.77 17.97 -4.84
CA PHE A 195 13.75 17.64 -5.82
C PHE A 195 12.53 17.10 -5.07
N ASP A 196 11.35 17.39 -5.60
CA ASP A 196 10.12 16.84 -5.04
C ASP A 196 9.99 15.37 -5.43
N ARG A 197 9.52 14.55 -4.50
CA ARG A 197 9.33 13.10 -4.69
C ARG A 197 7.99 12.67 -4.14
N GLN A 198 7.45 11.60 -4.70
CA GLN A 198 6.23 11.01 -4.19
C GLN A 198 6.54 10.09 -3.00
N CYS A 199 5.94 10.40 -1.85
CA CYS A 199 6.10 9.70 -0.57
C CYS A 199 4.76 9.20 -0.03
N ARG A 200 4.81 8.27 0.92
CA ARG A 200 3.67 7.98 1.81
C ARG A 200 3.48 9.17 2.75
N ASP A 201 2.24 9.48 3.08
CA ASP A 201 1.93 10.55 4.03
C ASP A 201 2.39 10.14 5.43
N ILE A 202 3.38 10.86 5.98
CA ILE A 202 3.92 10.59 7.30
C ILE A 202 2.98 11.04 8.41
N GLU A 203 2.14 12.04 8.18
CA GLU A 203 1.20 12.54 9.17
C GLU A 203 0.02 11.59 9.34
N GLU A 204 -0.44 10.96 8.25
CA GLU A 204 -1.42 9.88 8.31
C GLU A 204 -0.87 8.70 9.15
N LEU A 205 0.36 8.27 8.87
CA LEU A 205 1.00 7.20 9.62
C LEU A 205 1.25 7.57 11.09
N ARG A 206 1.66 8.81 11.36
CA ARG A 206 1.88 9.34 12.71
C ARG A 206 0.59 9.34 13.51
N THR A 207 -0.48 9.88 12.93
CA THR A 207 -1.80 9.93 13.58
C THR A 207 -2.29 8.52 13.92
N TRP A 208 -2.15 7.58 12.98
CA TRP A 208 -2.50 6.18 13.24
C TRP A 208 -1.64 5.57 14.35
N ALA A 209 -0.32 5.79 14.34
CA ALA A 209 0.57 5.25 15.36
C ALA A 209 0.26 5.84 16.76
N GLU A 210 -0.07 7.13 16.84
CA GLU A 210 -0.45 7.81 18.08
C GLU A 210 -1.78 7.28 18.63
N GLU A 211 -2.77 7.01 17.77
CA GLU A 211 -4.06 6.43 18.16
C GLU A 211 -3.89 5.04 18.81
N TRP A 212 -2.98 4.23 18.27
CA TRP A 212 -2.74 2.84 18.68
C TRP A 212 -1.47 2.65 19.53
N ARG A 213 -0.90 3.73 20.09
CA ARG A 213 0.34 3.66 20.88
C ARG A 213 0.14 2.83 22.15
N VAL A 214 1.11 1.97 22.45
CA VAL A 214 1.12 1.16 23.69
C VAL A 214 1.60 1.99 24.88
N TRP A 215 2.47 2.98 24.64
CA TRP A 215 3.06 3.84 25.68
C TRP A 215 2.93 5.32 25.33
N ASP A 216 2.77 6.15 26.36
CA ASP A 216 2.66 7.61 26.23
C ASP A 216 4.03 8.27 26.47
N MET A 217 4.96 8.05 25.54
CA MET A 217 6.35 8.54 25.60
C MET A 217 6.68 9.45 24.41
N ASN A 218 7.72 10.28 24.56
CA ASN A 218 8.27 11.10 23.49
C ASN A 218 9.80 10.98 23.40
N GLY A 219 10.37 11.36 22.25
CA GLY A 219 11.81 11.37 22.01
C GLY A 219 12.35 10.12 21.31
N THR A 220 13.66 10.06 21.14
CA THR A 220 14.36 9.05 20.33
C THR A 220 15.03 7.94 21.15
N PHE A 221 15.01 8.04 22.49
CA PHE A 221 15.71 7.11 23.38
C PHE A 221 14.71 6.19 24.08
N ILE A 222 14.89 4.88 23.92
CA ILE A 222 14.12 3.86 24.64
C ILE A 222 14.85 3.57 25.96
N PRO A 223 14.25 3.81 27.13
CA PRO A 223 14.93 3.53 28.40
C PRO A 223 15.22 2.04 28.56
N SER A 224 16.44 1.69 28.95
CA SER A 224 16.90 0.30 29.08
C SER A 224 16.11 -0.54 30.09
N THR A 225 15.39 0.12 31.01
CA THR A 225 14.54 -0.51 32.01
C THR A 225 13.35 -1.27 31.41
N PHE A 226 12.88 -0.90 30.22
CA PHE A 226 11.67 -1.49 29.62
C PHE A 226 11.92 -2.75 28.80
N ILE A 227 13.14 -2.97 28.30
CA ILE A 227 13.49 -4.21 27.56
C ILE A 227 13.52 -5.43 28.50
N GLN A 228 13.60 -5.21 29.82
CA GLN A 228 13.73 -6.28 30.82
C GLN A 228 12.40 -6.70 31.45
N GLU A 229 11.32 -5.93 31.31
CA GLU A 229 10.03 -6.24 31.94
C GLU A 229 9.17 -7.25 31.14
N ASP A 230 9.54 -7.54 29.89
CA ASP A 230 8.86 -8.50 28.99
C ASP A 230 9.53 -9.89 28.90
N LYS A 231 10.37 -10.25 29.89
CA LYS A 231 10.89 -11.63 30.08
C LYS A 231 10.28 -12.28 31.30
#